data_AF-A0A3B8IA33-F1
#
_entry.id   AF-A0A3B8IA33-F1
#
_cell.length_a   1.000
_cell.length_b   1.000
_cell.length_c   1.000
_cell.angle_alpha   90.00
_cell.angle_beta   90.00
_cell.angle_gamma   90.00
#
_symmetry.space_group_name_H-M   'P 1'
#
loop_
_entity.id
_entity.type
_entity.pdbx_description
1 polymer ?
#
loop_
_entity_poly.entity_id
_entity_poly.type
_entity_poly.pdbx_seq_one_letter_code
_entity_poly.pdbx_strand_id
1 'polypeptide(L)'
;EAALAAQGVQRWIGVGPAHADYQPAAGLDYVAYASTEELLAALPRLVFQEELILIKGGRSFAFEQIVQALQQKVHGTVLEVNLEALTHNLNVYRSRLQPETKLMVMVKALAYGSGSEEIAHLLQFHRVDYLAVAYADEGVYLRERGITLPIMVMNPSPDSFAKLHQHQLEPELYSFRILRGYAEYVRDHAEEVASPIHLKIDTGMRRLGFEPQEVPALLEVLAEYPELRVVSAFSHLAGADESRHADFSRR
;
A
#
# COMPACT_ATOMS: atom_id res chain seq x y z
N GLU A 1 -3.15 -25.49 9.57
CA GLU A 1 -2.74 -25.68 10.98
C GLU A 1 -1.26 -25.37 11.19
N ALA A 2 -0.33 -26.11 10.57
CA ALA A 2 1.06 -25.65 10.46
C ALA A 2 1.17 -24.24 9.85
N ALA A 3 0.28 -23.90 8.91
CA ALA A 3 0.18 -22.57 8.30
C ALA A 3 -0.33 -21.45 9.22
N LEU A 4 -1.15 -21.75 10.26
CA LEU A 4 -1.66 -20.72 11.18
C LEU A 4 -0.65 -20.43 12.29
N ALA A 5 -0.07 -21.49 12.87
CA ALA A 5 1.05 -21.35 13.81
C ALA A 5 2.29 -20.72 13.15
N ALA A 6 2.59 -21.07 11.88
CA ALA A 6 3.67 -20.44 11.11
C ALA A 6 3.37 -18.97 10.73
N GLN A 7 2.11 -18.52 10.83
CA GLN A 7 1.71 -17.12 10.64
C GLN A 7 1.63 -16.35 11.96
N GLY A 8 2.12 -16.91 13.06
CA GLY A 8 2.21 -16.21 14.35
C GLY A 8 0.90 -16.13 15.12
N VAL A 9 -0.12 -16.93 14.77
CA VAL A 9 -1.37 -17.01 15.54
C VAL A 9 -1.11 -17.71 16.87
N GLN A 10 -1.32 -17.00 17.98
CA GLN A 10 -1.06 -17.49 19.34
C GLN A 10 -2.31 -18.06 20.02
N ARG A 11 -3.49 -17.52 19.67
CA ARG A 11 -4.78 -17.90 20.24
C ARG A 11 -5.83 -18.08 19.14
N TRP A 12 -6.67 -19.11 19.28
CA TRP A 12 -7.81 -19.34 18.40
C TRP A 12 -9.06 -19.65 19.23
N ILE A 13 -10.10 -18.83 19.02
CA ILE A 13 -11.45 -19.06 19.52
C ILE A 13 -12.32 -19.66 18.40
N GLY A 14 -12.76 -20.91 18.55
CA GLY A 14 -13.69 -21.58 17.65
C GLY A 14 -15.15 -21.34 18.06
N VAL A 15 -16.05 -21.12 17.08
CA VAL A 15 -17.48 -20.89 17.33
C VAL A 15 -18.31 -21.77 16.42
N GLY A 16 -19.14 -22.64 17.00
CA GLY A 16 -19.99 -23.59 16.30
C GLY A 16 -19.65 -25.05 16.64
N PRO A 17 -20.58 -25.98 16.39
CA PRO A 17 -20.44 -27.39 16.78
C PRO A 17 -19.27 -28.10 16.09
N ALA A 18 -18.86 -27.64 14.89
CA ALA A 18 -17.71 -28.19 14.17
C ALA A 18 -16.37 -27.99 14.90
N HIS A 19 -16.34 -27.15 15.93
CA HIS A 19 -15.15 -26.83 16.71
C HIS A 19 -15.07 -27.57 18.05
N ALA A 20 -16.13 -28.28 18.46
CA ALA A 20 -16.16 -28.97 19.76
C ALA A 20 -15.11 -30.09 19.87
N ASP A 21 -14.87 -30.82 18.78
CA ASP A 21 -13.95 -31.95 18.74
C ASP A 21 -12.58 -31.60 18.13
N TYR A 22 -12.30 -30.31 17.93
CA TYR A 22 -11.06 -29.86 17.32
C TYR A 22 -9.87 -29.99 18.28
N GLN A 23 -8.79 -30.61 17.82
CA GLN A 23 -7.54 -30.73 18.57
C GLN A 23 -6.49 -29.74 18.04
N PRO A 24 -6.07 -28.74 18.84
CA PRO A 24 -5.10 -27.74 18.39
C PRO A 24 -3.68 -28.32 18.29
N ALA A 25 -2.89 -27.73 17.40
CA ALA A 25 -1.44 -27.98 17.38
C ALA A 25 -0.79 -27.55 18.71
N ALA A 26 0.30 -28.21 19.09
CA ALA A 26 1.02 -27.91 20.33
C ALA A 26 1.45 -26.44 20.38
N GLY A 27 1.11 -25.75 21.48
CA GLY A 27 1.47 -24.35 21.72
C GLY A 27 0.43 -23.31 21.24
N LEU A 28 -0.66 -23.73 20.60
CA LEU A 28 -1.78 -22.86 20.27
C LEU A 28 -2.80 -22.86 21.41
N ASP A 29 -3.08 -21.68 21.99
CA ASP A 29 -4.16 -21.50 22.96
C ASP A 29 -5.51 -21.62 22.22
N TYR A 30 -6.32 -22.61 22.56
CA TYR A 30 -7.55 -22.92 21.85
C TYR A 30 -8.74 -23.08 22.79
N VAL A 31 -9.82 -22.38 22.47
CA VAL A 31 -11.11 -22.48 23.18
C VAL A 31 -12.22 -22.57 22.14
N ALA A 32 -13.16 -23.50 22.34
CA ALA A 32 -14.32 -23.66 21.48
C ALA A 32 -15.61 -23.30 22.23
N TYR A 33 -16.55 -22.69 21.52
CA TYR A 33 -17.90 -22.39 21.96
C TYR A 33 -18.88 -23.03 20.98
N ALA A 34 -19.96 -23.63 21.46
CA ALA A 34 -20.95 -24.31 20.63
C ALA A 34 -21.75 -23.33 19.74
N SER A 35 -21.86 -22.07 20.16
CA SER A 35 -22.57 -21.02 19.41
C SER A 35 -21.98 -19.63 19.66
N THR A 36 -22.38 -18.67 18.81
CA THR A 36 -22.05 -17.25 18.97
C THR A 36 -22.55 -16.70 20.30
N GLU A 37 -23.73 -17.13 20.75
CA GLU A 37 -24.33 -16.70 22.01
C GLU A 37 -23.50 -17.16 23.22
N GLU A 38 -22.96 -18.38 23.18
CA GLU A 38 -22.09 -18.89 24.24
C GLU A 38 -20.77 -18.12 24.32
N LEU A 39 -20.18 -17.79 23.16
CA LEU A 39 -19.01 -16.90 23.12
C LEU A 39 -19.33 -15.51 23.69
N LEU A 40 -20.45 -14.90 23.28
CA LEU A 40 -20.86 -13.57 23.79
C LEU A 40 -21.01 -13.57 25.31
N ALA A 41 -21.56 -14.63 25.90
CA ALA A 41 -21.66 -14.80 27.36
C ALA A 41 -20.29 -15.00 28.05
N ALA A 42 -19.30 -15.51 27.32
CA ALA A 42 -17.95 -15.72 27.83
C ALA A 42 -17.01 -14.50 27.62
N LEU A 43 -17.29 -13.64 26.63
CA LEU A 43 -16.46 -12.48 26.28
C LEU A 43 -16.01 -11.62 27.47
N PRO A 44 -16.86 -11.28 28.48
CA PRO A 44 -16.42 -10.47 29.62
C PRO A 44 -15.31 -11.10 30.47
N ARG A 45 -15.11 -12.42 30.34
CA ARG A 45 -14.06 -13.18 31.04
C ARG A 45 -12.81 -13.38 30.19
N LEU A 46 -12.89 -13.10 28.89
CA LEU A 46 -11.76 -13.17 27.98
C LEU A 46 -10.95 -11.88 28.10
N VAL A 47 -9.64 -12.03 28.25
CA VAL A 47 -8.71 -10.90 28.37
C VAL A 47 -7.94 -10.80 27.06
N PHE A 48 -8.11 -9.66 26.39
CA PHE A 48 -7.38 -9.26 25.19
C PHE A 48 -6.45 -8.10 25.58
N GLN A 49 -5.14 -8.26 25.38
CA GLN A 49 -4.14 -7.24 25.71
C GLN A 49 -3.10 -7.14 24.60
N GLU A 50 -3.06 -6.00 23.92
CA GLU A 50 -2.11 -5.75 22.82
C GLU A 50 -2.17 -6.83 21.70
N GLU A 51 -3.36 -7.40 21.48
CA GLU A 51 -3.62 -8.46 20.51
C GLU A 51 -4.35 -7.91 19.26
N LEU A 52 -3.94 -8.36 18.07
CA LEU A 52 -4.69 -8.17 16.83
C LEU A 52 -5.71 -9.30 16.68
N ILE A 53 -7.00 -8.96 16.70
CA ILE A 53 -8.08 -9.94 16.61
C ILE A 53 -8.61 -10.01 15.18
N LEU A 54 -8.39 -11.14 14.50
CA LEU A 54 -9.03 -11.45 13.22
C LEU A 54 -10.34 -12.22 13.47
N ILE A 55 -11.46 -11.65 13.04
CA ILE A 55 -12.76 -12.31 13.10
C ILE A 55 -13.13 -12.80 11.70
N LYS A 56 -13.32 -14.11 11.55
CA LYS A 56 -13.68 -14.74 10.27
C LYS A 56 -14.79 -15.75 10.47
N GLY A 57 -15.95 -15.50 9.87
CA GLY A 57 -17.11 -16.39 9.93
C GLY A 57 -18.11 -16.13 8.81
N GLY A 58 -18.99 -17.10 8.58
CA GLY A 58 -20.10 -16.96 7.63
C GLY A 58 -21.26 -16.17 8.24
N ARG A 59 -22.08 -15.52 7.40
CA ARG A 59 -23.25 -14.72 7.84
C ARG A 59 -24.23 -15.50 8.73
N SER A 60 -24.32 -16.83 8.58
CA SER A 60 -25.17 -17.69 9.40
C SER A 60 -24.82 -17.68 10.89
N PHE A 61 -23.61 -17.26 11.25
CA PHE A 61 -23.14 -17.21 12.63
C PHE A 61 -23.23 -15.81 13.26
N ALA A 62 -23.67 -14.80 12.50
CA ALA A 62 -23.89 -13.44 12.97
C ALA A 62 -22.70 -12.84 13.76
N PHE A 63 -21.47 -13.00 13.25
CA PHE A 63 -20.25 -12.55 13.91
C PHE A 63 -20.18 -11.03 14.09
N GLU A 64 -21.03 -10.27 13.40
CA GLU A 64 -21.22 -8.84 13.65
C GLU A 64 -21.54 -8.56 15.14
N GLN A 65 -22.23 -9.47 15.82
CA GLN A 65 -22.52 -9.35 17.25
C GLN A 65 -21.25 -9.46 18.11
N ILE A 66 -20.30 -10.33 17.74
CA ILE A 66 -19.02 -10.49 18.44
C ILE A 66 -18.18 -9.22 18.26
N VAL A 67 -18.14 -8.67 17.04
CA VAL A 67 -17.46 -7.41 16.74
C VAL A 67 -18.00 -6.29 17.63
N GLN A 68 -19.33 -6.14 17.70
CA GLN A 68 -19.98 -5.14 18.55
C GLN A 68 -19.64 -5.31 20.03
N ALA A 69 -19.60 -6.56 20.53
CA ALA A 69 -19.30 -6.83 21.93
C ALA A 69 -17.82 -6.60 22.30
N LEU A 70 -16.89 -6.78 21.35
CA LEU A 70 -15.46 -6.52 21.54
C LEU A 70 -15.10 -5.02 21.42
N GLN A 71 -15.95 -4.21 20.80
CA GLN A 71 -15.75 -2.77 20.69
C GLN A 71 -15.97 -2.08 22.05
N GLN A 72 -14.91 -1.95 22.86
CA GLN A 72 -14.96 -1.27 24.16
C GLN A 72 -15.18 0.25 24.07
N LYS A 73 -15.00 0.85 22.89
CA LYS A 73 -14.98 2.29 22.68
C LYS A 73 -16.17 2.72 21.81
N VAL A 74 -17.28 3.10 22.45
CA VAL A 74 -18.48 3.68 21.82
C VAL A 74 -18.27 5.17 21.47
N HIS A 75 -17.15 5.51 20.82
CA HIS A 75 -17.05 6.85 20.22
C HIS A 75 -17.94 6.83 18.99
N GLY A 76 -18.91 7.75 18.89
CA GLY A 76 -19.87 7.76 17.77
C GLY A 76 -19.24 7.98 16.39
N THR A 77 -17.97 8.38 16.33
CA THR A 77 -17.24 8.61 15.09
C THR A 77 -16.39 7.38 14.76
N VAL A 78 -16.84 6.63 13.77
CA VAL A 78 -16.12 5.48 13.20
C VAL A 78 -15.77 5.77 11.74
N LEU A 79 -14.62 5.24 11.29
CA LEU A 79 -14.25 5.16 9.88
C LEU A 79 -14.26 3.68 9.49
N GLU A 80 -15.25 3.29 8.69
CA GLU A 80 -15.34 1.94 8.15
C GLU A 80 -14.75 1.90 6.75
N VAL A 81 -13.84 0.94 6.52
CA VAL A 81 -13.18 0.75 5.25
C VAL A 81 -13.60 -0.61 4.68
N ASN A 82 -14.32 -0.59 3.56
CA ASN A 82 -14.77 -1.81 2.91
C ASN A 82 -13.70 -2.32 1.93
N LEU A 83 -12.94 -3.35 2.36
CA LEU A 83 -11.90 -3.98 1.54
C LEU A 83 -12.45 -4.77 0.34
N GLU A 84 -13.69 -5.27 0.41
CA GLU A 84 -14.36 -5.90 -0.74
C GLU A 84 -14.67 -4.87 -1.82
N ALA A 85 -15.12 -3.67 -1.43
CA ALA A 85 -15.37 -2.56 -2.36
C ALA A 85 -14.05 -2.10 -3.02
N LEU A 86 -12.95 -2.06 -2.26
CA LEU A 86 -11.63 -1.74 -2.82
C LEU A 86 -11.20 -2.79 -3.86
N THR A 87 -11.37 -4.07 -3.53
CA THR A 87 -11.08 -5.19 -4.45
C THR A 87 -11.95 -5.13 -5.71
N HIS A 88 -13.24 -4.84 -5.55
CA HIS A 88 -14.16 -4.64 -6.67
C HIS A 88 -13.69 -3.49 -7.57
N ASN A 89 -13.39 -2.33 -6.99
CA ASN A 89 -12.92 -1.16 -7.73
C ASN A 89 -11.62 -1.44 -8.50
N LEU A 90 -10.66 -2.11 -7.84
CA LEU A 90 -9.42 -2.54 -8.48
C LEU A 90 -9.69 -3.39 -9.73
N ASN A 91 -10.58 -4.37 -9.63
CA ASN A 91 -10.93 -5.24 -10.75
C ASN A 91 -11.70 -4.51 -11.86
N VAL A 92 -12.55 -3.54 -11.49
CA VAL A 92 -13.22 -2.66 -12.45
C VAL A 92 -12.21 -1.86 -13.26
N TYR A 93 -11.21 -1.25 -12.62
CA TYR A 93 -10.15 -0.54 -13.35
C TYR A 93 -9.34 -1.49 -14.23
N ARG A 94 -8.90 -2.64 -13.70
CA ARG A 94 -8.18 -3.67 -14.49
C ARG A 94 -8.96 -4.11 -15.73
N SER A 95 -10.28 -4.29 -15.63
CA SER A 95 -11.12 -4.72 -16.75
C SER A 95 -11.18 -3.71 -17.91
N ARG A 96 -10.81 -2.45 -17.66
CA ARG A 96 -10.76 -1.39 -18.68
C ARG A 96 -9.38 -1.18 -19.27
N LEU A 97 -8.36 -1.83 -18.71
CA LEU A 97 -6.98 -1.73 -19.19
C LEU A 97 -6.69 -2.83 -20.21
N GLN A 98 -5.76 -2.56 -21.12
CA GLN A 98 -5.19 -3.63 -21.95
C GLN A 98 -4.37 -4.58 -21.04
N PRO A 99 -4.29 -5.88 -21.35
CA PRO A 99 -3.60 -6.87 -20.51
C PRO A 99 -2.15 -6.51 -20.16
N GLU A 100 -1.44 -5.79 -21.03
CA GLU A 100 -0.05 -5.39 -20.86
C GLU A 100 0.11 -4.09 -20.06
N THR A 101 -0.99 -3.38 -19.78
CA THR A 101 -0.95 -2.10 -19.07
C THR A 101 -0.81 -2.33 -17.57
N LYS A 102 0.33 -1.93 -17.03
CA LYS A 102 0.59 -1.96 -15.58
C LYS A 102 -0.28 -0.96 -14.83
N LEU A 103 -0.65 -1.31 -13.61
CA LEU A 103 -1.42 -0.46 -12.70
C LEU A 103 -0.58 -0.03 -11.49
N MET A 104 -0.44 1.28 -11.33
CA MET A 104 0.11 1.90 -10.13
C MET A 104 -1.03 2.45 -9.27
N VAL A 105 -1.10 2.04 -8.00
CA VAL A 105 -2.15 2.49 -7.07
C VAL A 105 -1.58 3.51 -6.08
N MET A 106 -2.23 4.67 -6.01
CA MET A 106 -1.87 5.73 -5.07
C MET A 106 -2.35 5.37 -3.67
N VAL A 107 -1.43 5.28 -2.71
CA VAL A 107 -1.73 5.00 -1.28
C VAL A 107 -1.23 6.11 -0.35
N LYS A 108 -0.94 7.30 -0.90
CA LYS A 108 -0.52 8.50 -0.18
C LYS A 108 -1.52 8.96 0.89
N ALA A 109 -1.04 9.74 1.85
CA ALA A 109 -1.78 10.25 3.01
C ALA A 109 -2.39 9.12 3.87
N LEU A 110 -1.61 8.06 4.14
CA LEU A 110 -2.08 6.85 4.84
C LEU A 110 -3.32 6.23 4.19
N ALA A 111 -3.29 6.06 2.86
CA ALA A 111 -4.46 5.73 2.04
C ALA A 111 -5.63 6.70 2.29
N TYR A 112 -5.37 8.01 2.26
CA TYR A 112 -6.37 9.05 2.53
C TYR A 112 -7.02 8.95 3.93
N GLY A 113 -6.22 8.54 4.92
CA GLY A 113 -6.63 8.43 6.33
C GLY A 113 -7.30 7.10 6.70
N SER A 114 -7.30 6.11 5.81
CA SER A 114 -8.01 4.84 5.98
C SER A 114 -7.16 3.67 6.49
N GLY A 115 -5.87 3.90 6.79
CA GLY A 115 -4.94 2.87 7.24
C GLY A 115 -4.16 2.31 6.05
N SER A 116 -2.93 2.77 5.85
CA SER A 116 -2.14 2.43 4.67
C SER A 116 -1.62 1.00 4.65
N GLU A 117 -1.48 0.35 5.79
CA GLU A 117 -0.91 -0.99 5.90
C GLU A 117 -1.83 -2.06 5.31
N GLU A 118 -3.07 -2.16 5.81
CA GLU A 118 -4.04 -3.17 5.40
C GLU A 118 -4.38 -3.02 3.91
N ILE A 119 -4.52 -1.78 3.45
CA ILE A 119 -4.76 -1.48 2.03
C ILE A 119 -3.55 -1.88 1.18
N ALA A 120 -2.33 -1.55 1.59
CA ALA A 120 -1.15 -1.95 0.83
C ALA A 120 -0.97 -3.47 0.77
N HIS A 121 -1.23 -4.18 1.86
CA HIS A 121 -1.20 -5.65 1.88
C HIS A 121 -2.27 -6.27 1.00
N LEU A 122 -3.50 -5.72 1.01
CA LEU A 122 -4.56 -6.14 0.11
C LEU A 122 -4.16 -5.94 -1.36
N LEU A 123 -3.62 -4.77 -1.71
CA LEU A 123 -3.17 -4.46 -3.06
C LEU A 123 -2.01 -5.37 -3.50
N GLN A 124 -1.07 -5.67 -2.61
CA GLN A 124 0.01 -6.64 -2.83
C GLN A 124 -0.52 -8.06 -3.03
N PHE A 125 -1.45 -8.51 -2.18
CA PHE A 125 -2.12 -9.80 -2.33
C PHE A 125 -2.82 -9.92 -3.69
N HIS A 126 -3.47 -8.85 -4.13
CA HIS A 126 -4.07 -8.74 -5.46
C HIS A 126 -3.06 -8.45 -6.58
N ARG A 127 -1.75 -8.41 -6.30
CA ARG A 127 -0.64 -8.27 -7.26
C ARG A 127 -0.77 -7.03 -8.14
N VAL A 128 -1.04 -5.87 -7.57
CA VAL A 128 -0.87 -4.61 -8.32
C VAL A 128 0.60 -4.42 -8.68
N ASP A 129 0.88 -3.73 -9.79
CA ASP A 129 2.25 -3.64 -10.30
C ASP A 129 3.11 -2.69 -9.46
N TYR A 130 2.51 -1.58 -8.99
CA TYR A 130 3.18 -0.52 -8.26
C TYR A 130 2.28 0.08 -7.18
N LEU A 131 2.91 0.57 -6.11
CA LEU A 131 2.30 1.54 -5.20
C LEU A 131 2.96 2.90 -5.38
N ALA A 132 2.26 3.96 -4.99
CA ALA A 132 2.84 5.30 -4.96
C ALA A 132 2.41 6.07 -3.70
N VAL A 133 3.37 6.72 -3.06
CA VAL A 133 3.23 7.49 -1.82
C VAL A 133 3.68 8.94 -2.02
N ALA A 134 3.26 9.85 -1.14
CA ALA A 134 3.65 11.25 -1.25
C ALA A 134 5.09 11.48 -0.78
N TYR A 135 5.48 10.88 0.35
CA TYR A 135 6.77 11.11 1.01
C TYR A 135 7.48 9.79 1.32
N ALA A 136 8.80 9.88 1.48
CA ALA A 136 9.63 8.70 1.76
C ALA A 136 9.21 7.98 3.05
N ASP A 137 8.82 8.72 4.10
CA ASP A 137 8.38 8.14 5.38
C ASP A 137 7.21 7.18 5.23
N GLU A 138 6.26 7.48 4.33
CA GLU A 138 5.14 6.58 4.03
C GLU A 138 5.64 5.29 3.36
N GLY A 139 6.61 5.40 2.45
CA GLY A 139 7.22 4.24 1.80
C GLY A 139 8.04 3.38 2.77
N VAL A 140 8.80 4.02 3.65
CA VAL A 140 9.55 3.37 4.75
C VAL A 140 8.59 2.60 5.65
N TYR A 141 7.51 3.26 6.08
CA TYR A 141 6.46 2.64 6.91
C TYR A 141 5.91 1.36 6.27
N LEU A 142 5.61 1.38 4.97
CA LEU A 142 5.12 0.21 4.23
C LEU A 142 6.18 -0.90 4.11
N ARG A 143 7.45 -0.53 3.88
CA ARG A 143 8.58 -1.49 3.80
C ARG A 143 8.80 -2.22 5.12
N GLU A 144 8.77 -1.51 6.23
CA GLU A 144 8.91 -2.08 7.58
C GLU A 144 7.79 -3.09 7.91
N ARG A 145 6.66 -3.02 7.21
CA ARG A 145 5.52 -3.95 7.32
C ARG A 145 5.51 -5.07 6.27
N GLY A 146 6.58 -5.19 5.49
CA GLY A 146 6.72 -6.31 4.54
C GLY A 146 6.02 -6.09 3.21
N ILE A 147 5.74 -4.85 2.82
CA ILE A 147 5.39 -4.53 1.43
C ILE A 147 6.64 -4.65 0.56
N THR A 148 6.60 -5.52 -0.43
CA THR A 148 7.69 -5.82 -1.37
C THR A 148 7.43 -5.30 -2.79
N LEU A 149 6.22 -4.80 -3.07
CA LEU A 149 5.93 -4.16 -4.36
C LEU A 149 6.86 -2.95 -4.60
N PRO A 150 7.19 -2.60 -5.85
CA PRO A 150 7.80 -1.31 -6.17
C PRO A 150 6.95 -0.15 -5.62
N ILE A 151 7.61 0.82 -4.97
CA ILE A 151 6.96 1.99 -4.38
C ILE A 151 7.58 3.26 -4.95
N MET A 152 6.79 4.02 -5.71
CA MET A 152 7.19 5.35 -6.18
C MET A 152 6.96 6.40 -5.09
N VAL A 153 7.93 7.29 -4.86
CA VAL A 153 7.82 8.44 -3.95
C VAL A 153 7.72 9.73 -4.76
N MET A 154 6.58 10.43 -4.64
CA MET A 154 6.27 11.60 -5.47
C MET A 154 7.06 12.87 -5.12
N ASN A 155 7.38 13.07 -3.84
CA ASN A 155 8.07 14.29 -3.38
C ASN A 155 9.39 13.95 -2.69
N PRO A 156 10.40 13.44 -3.42
CA PRO A 156 11.72 13.25 -2.85
C PRO A 156 12.38 14.60 -2.52
N SER A 157 13.13 14.62 -1.43
CA SER A 157 14.01 15.72 -1.03
C SER A 157 15.41 15.20 -0.73
N PRO A 158 16.46 16.05 -0.73
CA PRO A 158 17.80 15.64 -0.34
C PRO A 158 17.86 14.90 1.00
N ASP A 159 17.09 15.37 1.98
CA ASP A 159 17.01 14.76 3.32
C ASP A 159 16.42 13.33 3.28
N SER A 160 15.66 12.99 2.25
CA SER A 160 15.06 11.66 2.08
C SER A 160 15.93 10.66 1.31
N PHE A 161 17.02 11.09 0.65
CA PHE A 161 17.79 10.23 -0.26
C PHE A 161 18.30 8.96 0.40
N ALA A 162 18.81 9.07 1.62
CA ALA A 162 19.26 7.92 2.39
C ALA A 162 18.13 6.92 2.66
N LYS A 163 16.94 7.41 3.04
CA LYS A 163 15.77 6.56 3.26
C LYS A 163 15.27 5.92 1.97
N LEU A 164 15.25 6.66 0.87
CA LEU A 164 14.87 6.13 -0.45
C LEU A 164 15.77 4.95 -0.85
N HIS A 165 17.09 5.13 -0.72
CA HIS A 165 18.06 4.11 -1.08
C HIS A 165 18.01 2.89 -0.13
N GLN A 166 18.06 3.11 1.19
CA GLN A 166 18.03 2.04 2.19
C GLN A 166 16.78 1.15 2.10
N HIS A 167 15.63 1.73 1.73
CA HIS A 167 14.36 1.03 1.67
C HIS A 167 13.91 0.67 0.24
N GLN A 168 14.80 0.82 -0.76
CA GLN A 168 14.51 0.48 -2.16
C GLN A 168 13.20 1.13 -2.65
N LEU A 169 13.10 2.45 -2.46
CA LEU A 169 12.00 3.28 -2.93
C LEU A 169 12.42 4.03 -4.20
N GLU A 170 11.52 4.16 -5.17
CA GLU A 170 11.80 4.73 -6.49
C GLU A 170 11.38 6.21 -6.52
N PRO A 171 12.28 7.20 -6.62
CA PRO A 171 11.89 8.61 -6.59
C PRO A 171 11.29 9.11 -7.92
N GLU A 172 10.28 9.98 -7.80
CA GLU A 172 9.80 10.86 -8.87
C GLU A 172 10.72 12.09 -8.98
N LEU A 173 11.48 12.18 -10.07
CA LEU A 173 12.38 13.30 -10.33
C LEU A 173 11.73 14.26 -11.33
N TYR A 174 11.68 15.54 -10.93
CA TYR A 174 10.89 16.57 -11.62
C TYR A 174 11.66 17.87 -11.88
N SER A 175 12.97 17.92 -11.57
CA SER A 175 13.84 19.07 -11.84
C SER A 175 15.31 18.65 -11.90
N PHE A 176 16.14 19.43 -12.59
CA PHE A 176 17.59 19.17 -12.64
C PHE A 176 18.25 19.16 -11.26
N ARG A 177 17.77 20.02 -10.34
CA ARG A 177 18.31 20.10 -8.98
C ARG A 177 18.13 18.78 -8.22
N ILE A 178 16.92 18.23 -8.20
CA ILE A 178 16.67 16.97 -7.49
C ILE A 178 17.28 15.77 -8.22
N LEU A 179 17.29 15.80 -9.56
CA LEU A 179 17.92 14.78 -10.39
C LEU A 179 19.41 14.65 -10.08
N ARG A 180 20.17 15.75 -10.22
CA ARG A 180 21.62 15.74 -9.98
C ARG A 180 21.94 15.39 -8.53
N GLY A 181 21.21 15.97 -7.57
CA GLY A 181 21.42 15.66 -6.15
C GLY A 181 21.18 14.18 -5.83
N TYR A 182 20.12 13.56 -6.38
CA TYR A 182 19.87 12.14 -6.16
C TYR A 182 20.90 11.27 -6.88
N ALA A 183 21.30 11.67 -8.10
CA ALA A 183 22.30 10.95 -8.87
C ALA A 183 23.68 10.94 -8.20
N GLU A 184 24.13 12.10 -7.69
CA GLU A 184 25.35 12.23 -6.88
C GLU A 184 25.26 11.37 -5.61
N TYR A 185 24.13 11.42 -4.91
CA TYR A 185 23.91 10.58 -3.73
C TYR A 185 24.04 9.09 -4.09
N VAL A 186 23.37 8.63 -5.15
CA VAL A 186 23.46 7.24 -5.60
C VAL A 186 24.89 6.89 -5.99
N ARG A 187 25.59 7.72 -6.75
CA ARG A 187 26.99 7.49 -7.14
C ARG A 187 27.91 7.22 -5.95
N ASP A 188 27.76 8.00 -4.88
CA ASP A 188 28.59 7.90 -3.68
C ASP A 188 28.27 6.66 -2.82
N HIS A 189 27.11 6.04 -3.06
CA HIS A 189 26.58 4.91 -2.26
C HIS A 189 26.24 3.68 -3.10
N ALA A 190 26.53 3.69 -4.40
CA ALA A 190 26.03 2.67 -5.33
C ALA A 190 26.71 1.32 -5.10
N GLU A 191 25.88 0.28 -4.97
CA GLU A 191 26.24 -1.10 -5.26
C GLU A 191 26.13 -1.36 -6.78
N GLU A 192 26.45 -2.56 -7.26
CA GLU A 192 26.49 -2.92 -8.69
C GLU A 192 25.14 -2.73 -9.46
N VAL A 193 24.03 -2.46 -8.77
CA VAL A 193 22.68 -2.39 -9.35
C VAL A 193 22.21 -0.94 -9.54
N ALA A 194 21.79 -0.61 -10.77
CA ALA A 194 21.25 0.70 -11.11
C ALA A 194 19.96 1.04 -10.35
N SER A 195 19.90 2.25 -9.79
CA SER A 195 18.77 2.75 -9.00
C SER A 195 17.57 3.14 -9.90
N PRO A 196 16.39 2.53 -9.73
CA PRO A 196 15.20 2.87 -10.51
C PRO A 196 14.67 4.27 -10.18
N ILE A 197 14.34 5.05 -11.21
CA ILE A 197 13.76 6.40 -11.09
C ILE A 197 12.56 6.58 -12.02
N HIS A 198 11.69 7.52 -11.65
CA HIS A 198 10.57 7.95 -12.48
C HIS A 198 10.73 9.42 -12.86
N LEU A 199 10.53 9.75 -14.13
CA LEU A 199 10.64 11.12 -14.63
C LEU A 199 9.26 11.74 -14.76
N LYS A 200 9.10 12.94 -14.21
CA LYS A 200 7.87 13.71 -14.40
C LYS A 200 8.09 14.81 -15.41
N ILE A 201 7.27 14.79 -16.46
CA ILE A 201 7.23 15.82 -17.49
C ILE A 201 5.99 16.67 -17.25
N ASP A 202 6.16 17.99 -17.20
CA ASP A 202 5.04 18.91 -17.06
C ASP A 202 4.46 19.23 -18.44
N THR A 203 3.35 18.58 -18.79
CA THR A 203 2.62 18.84 -20.04
C THR A 203 1.51 19.88 -19.87
N GLY A 204 1.52 20.66 -18.79
CA GLY A 204 0.65 21.83 -18.62
C GLY A 204 -0.09 21.96 -17.29
N MET A 205 0.18 21.09 -16.30
CA MET A 205 -0.32 21.29 -14.93
C MET A 205 0.42 22.47 -14.24
N ARG A 206 1.63 22.82 -14.71
CA ARG A 206 2.44 23.96 -14.21
C ARG A 206 2.70 23.88 -12.71
N ARG A 207 2.98 22.68 -12.21
CA ARG A 207 3.21 22.41 -10.78
C ARG A 207 4.58 21.84 -10.51
N LEU A 208 4.85 20.65 -11.04
CA LEU A 208 6.14 19.95 -10.93
C LEU A 208 6.33 19.10 -12.20
N GLY A 209 7.54 19.14 -12.75
CA GLY A 209 7.96 18.32 -13.88
C GLY A 209 8.93 19.10 -14.78
N PHE A 210 9.70 18.37 -15.57
CA PHE A 210 10.50 18.95 -16.65
C PHE A 210 9.59 19.48 -17.75
N GLU A 211 9.85 20.67 -18.25
CA GLU A 211 9.15 21.19 -19.41
C GLU A 211 9.57 20.40 -20.67
N PRO A 212 8.69 20.25 -21.69
CA PRO A 212 9.03 19.51 -22.90
C PRO A 212 10.32 19.99 -23.59
N GLN A 213 10.59 21.30 -23.57
CA GLN A 213 11.84 21.87 -24.09
C GLN A 213 13.10 21.46 -23.31
N GLU A 214 12.97 21.01 -22.06
CA GLU A 214 14.10 20.57 -21.23
C GLU A 214 14.49 19.12 -21.49
N VAL A 215 13.67 18.34 -22.21
CA VAL A 215 13.91 16.91 -22.45
C VAL A 215 15.27 16.62 -23.10
N PRO A 216 15.75 17.38 -24.12
CA PRO A 216 17.09 17.15 -24.67
C PRO A 216 18.19 17.29 -23.61
N ALA A 217 18.15 18.35 -22.80
CA ALA A 217 19.11 18.56 -21.73
C ALA A 217 18.98 17.49 -20.63
N LEU A 218 17.76 17.05 -20.31
CA LEU A 218 17.51 15.94 -19.38
C LEU A 218 18.20 14.65 -19.84
N LEU A 219 18.14 14.33 -21.14
CA LEU A 219 18.83 13.15 -21.69
C LEU A 219 20.35 13.26 -21.59
N GLU A 220 20.91 14.46 -21.82
CA GLU A 220 22.35 14.71 -21.62
C GLU A 220 22.75 14.48 -20.16
N VAL A 221 21.97 15.01 -19.21
CA VAL A 221 22.22 14.79 -17.78
C VAL A 221 22.13 13.31 -17.43
N LEU A 222 21.10 12.59 -17.89
CA LEU A 222 20.95 11.16 -17.59
C LEU A 222 22.11 10.32 -18.13
N ALA A 223 22.70 10.70 -19.27
CA ALA A 223 23.87 10.01 -19.81
C ALA A 223 25.13 10.17 -18.94
N GLU A 224 25.20 11.21 -18.10
CA GLU A 224 26.27 11.41 -17.11
C GLU A 224 26.15 10.47 -15.90
N TYR A 225 24.98 9.85 -15.67
CA TYR A 225 24.68 9.03 -14.49
C TYR A 225 24.13 7.64 -14.87
N PRO A 226 24.95 6.73 -15.43
CA PRO A 226 24.53 5.37 -15.81
C PRO A 226 24.02 4.51 -14.63
N GLU A 227 24.32 4.90 -13.40
CA GLU A 227 23.78 4.33 -12.16
C GLU A 227 22.27 4.57 -11.97
N LEU A 228 21.65 5.46 -12.75
CA LEU A 228 20.21 5.69 -12.72
C LEU A 228 19.51 4.93 -13.86
N ARG A 229 18.46 4.17 -13.51
CA ARG A 229 17.62 3.45 -14.46
C ARG A 229 16.25 4.12 -14.56
N VAL A 230 15.97 4.77 -15.67
CA VAL A 230 14.64 5.32 -15.94
C VAL A 230 13.63 4.20 -16.15
N VAL A 231 12.69 4.04 -15.22
CA VAL A 231 11.65 3.01 -15.27
C VAL A 231 10.38 3.52 -15.94
N SER A 232 10.03 4.79 -15.72
CA SER A 232 8.94 5.44 -16.43
C SER A 232 9.17 6.93 -16.61
N ALA A 233 8.46 7.50 -17.58
CA ALA A 233 8.22 8.93 -17.70
C ALA A 233 6.71 9.16 -17.74
N PHE A 234 6.20 10.17 -17.03
CA PHE A 234 4.77 10.45 -16.97
C PHE A 234 4.48 11.93 -16.76
N SER A 235 3.21 12.31 -16.96
CA SER A 235 2.69 13.64 -16.68
C SER A 235 1.42 13.53 -15.83
N HIS A 236 1.03 14.63 -15.21
CA HIS A 236 -0.26 14.76 -14.56
C HIS A 236 -1.17 15.60 -15.46
N LEU A 237 -2.29 15.03 -15.91
CA LEU A 237 -3.23 15.75 -16.77
C LEU A 237 -3.85 16.92 -16.00
N ALA A 238 -3.82 18.13 -16.57
CA ALA A 238 -4.39 19.32 -15.94
C ALA A 238 -5.93 19.30 -15.89
N GLY A 239 -6.56 18.47 -16.73
CA GLY A 239 -8.02 18.30 -16.76
C GLY A 239 -8.40 16.92 -17.26
N ALA A 240 -8.53 15.96 -16.34
CA ALA A 240 -8.99 14.59 -16.65
C ALA A 240 -10.50 14.40 -16.40
N ASP A 241 -11.10 15.24 -15.55
CA ASP A 241 -12.42 14.98 -14.99
C ASP A 241 -13.57 15.62 -15.77
N GLU A 242 -13.28 16.65 -16.58
CA GLU A 242 -14.30 17.40 -17.32
C GLU A 242 -14.06 17.36 -18.83
N SER A 243 -15.13 17.08 -19.58
CA SER A 243 -15.12 17.03 -21.05
C SER A 243 -14.64 18.33 -21.69
N ARG A 244 -14.84 19.48 -21.02
CA ARG A 244 -14.35 20.79 -21.49
C ARG A 244 -12.83 20.87 -21.62
N HIS A 245 -12.08 19.98 -20.96
CA HIS A 245 -10.63 19.93 -21.02
C HIS A 245 -10.10 18.85 -21.98
N ALA A 246 -10.97 18.15 -22.71
CA ALA A 246 -10.57 17.08 -23.63
C ALA A 246 -9.60 17.57 -24.73
N ASP A 247 -9.85 18.75 -25.29
CA ASP A 247 -8.98 19.33 -26.32
C ASP A 247 -7.60 19.72 -25.78
N PHE A 248 -7.52 20.08 -24.50
CA PHE A 248 -6.26 20.36 -23.83
C PHE A 248 -5.49 19.06 -23.56
N SER A 249 -6.15 18.03 -23.03
CA SER A 249 -5.53 16.76 -22.67
C SER A 249 -5.13 15.88 -23.87
N ARG A 250 -5.62 16.18 -25.08
CA ARG A 250 -5.27 15.48 -26.34
C ARG A 250 -4.10 16.12 -27.11
N ARG A 251 -3.67 17.32 -26.73
CA ARG A 251 -2.53 18.01 -27.32
C ARG A 251 -1.23 17.56 -26.67
#